data_AF-A0A246IW44-F1
#
_entry.id   AF-A0A246IW44-F1
#
_cell.length_a   1.000
_cell.length_b   1.000
_cell.length_c   1.000
_cell.angle_alpha   90.00
_cell.angle_beta   90.00
_cell.angle_gamma   90.00
#
_symmetry.space_group_name_H-M   'P 1'
#
loop_
_entity.id
_entity.type
_entity.pdbx_description
1 polymer ?
#
loop_
_entity_poly.entity_id
_entity_poly.type
_entity_poly.pdbx_seq_one_letter_code
_entity_poly.pdbx_strand_id
1 'polypeptide(L)'
;MTSGMPTATTAMSMSAGLAAFGAASTMPPRSRSRLAVAAALAAALALSACVSGPEVGSRGGEPGPVGKGPQSAFEAAQLQRAQDQAKDGDLAEAAMSWEVLTVLRPDNTGYRDSLAATRQLIDGGVAERLQKGQQAQKRGDLDGATAQYLQALALQPDNGPAADALRSIEKDRNRKSYLGTPSRITLRKATPATVPTPKAAAAAKAQPAPDRNELEHIAMLAAQGEVDEPIRLLEKRTPQDRADPSARRLLADLYVRKAEKVAASDKAGAMGWLQKCLKVDPKHARATALMRQWIDEAAGKGGGAGTAARDKR
;
A
#
# COMPACT_ATOMS: atom_id res chain seq x y z
N MET A 1 42.47 45.78 28.00
CA MET A 1 42.25 45.93 29.45
C MET A 1 40.74 45.89 29.70
N THR A 2 40.32 45.07 30.67
CA THR A 2 38.99 44.99 31.36
C THR A 2 37.77 44.71 30.47
N SER A 3 37.27 43.46 30.30
CA SER A 3 36.66 42.52 31.26
C SER A 3 35.35 43.00 31.90
N GLY A 4 34.26 42.23 31.71
CA GLY A 4 32.98 42.43 32.38
C GLY A 4 31.94 41.36 32.00
N MET A 5 32.00 40.19 32.66
CA MET A 5 30.93 39.20 32.72
C MET A 5 30.00 39.48 33.92
N PRO A 6 28.74 39.02 33.85
CA PRO A 6 28.05 38.48 35.04
C PRO A 6 27.48 37.08 34.76
N THR A 7 28.00 36.04 35.42
CA THR A 7 27.48 35.38 36.63
C THR A 7 26.14 34.65 36.47
N ALA A 8 26.26 33.32 36.52
CA ALA A 8 25.20 32.34 36.67
C ALA A 8 24.41 32.54 37.98
N THR A 9 23.09 32.28 37.95
CA THR A 9 22.29 32.06 39.14
C THR A 9 21.69 30.66 39.08
N THR A 10 22.23 29.82 39.96
CA THR A 10 21.73 28.52 40.37
C THR A 10 20.57 28.71 41.35
N ALA A 11 19.46 27.99 41.15
CA ALA A 11 18.50 27.71 42.21
C ALA A 11 18.01 26.25 42.10
N MET A 12 18.63 25.41 42.93
CA MET A 12 18.02 24.34 43.75
C MET A 12 16.59 24.73 44.21
N SER A 13 15.66 23.88 44.60
CA SER A 13 15.51 22.44 44.86
C SER A 13 14.09 22.36 45.48
N MET A 14 13.33 21.29 45.26
CA MET A 14 12.78 20.46 46.35
C MET A 14 11.65 19.53 45.88
N SER A 15 11.88 18.28 46.28
CA SER A 15 11.04 17.10 46.20
C SER A 15 9.78 17.15 47.08
N ALA A 16 8.82 16.30 46.71
CA ALA A 16 7.92 15.45 47.52
C ALA A 16 6.56 15.43 46.80
N GLY A 17 6.06 14.32 46.25
CA GLY A 17 5.99 12.99 46.85
C GLY A 17 4.63 12.84 47.53
N LEU A 18 3.70 12.11 46.91
CA LEU A 18 2.86 11.17 47.64
C LEU A 18 2.17 10.20 46.68
N ALA A 19 2.14 8.96 47.12
CA ALA A 19 1.72 7.78 46.42
C ALA A 19 0.23 7.48 46.60
N ALA A 20 -0.19 6.50 45.79
CA ALA A 20 -1.21 5.50 46.08
C ALA A 20 -2.67 5.96 46.11
N PHE A 21 -3.47 5.40 45.21
CA PHE A 21 -4.46 4.40 45.60
C PHE A 21 -5.06 3.69 44.38
N GLY A 22 -5.11 2.36 44.47
CA GLY A 22 -6.42 1.72 44.46
C GLY A 22 -6.92 1.09 43.16
N ALA A 23 -6.93 -0.25 43.21
CA ALA A 23 -8.05 -1.11 42.80
C ALA A 23 -8.17 -1.51 41.33
N ALA A 24 -7.71 -2.74 41.11
CA ALA A 24 -8.26 -3.66 40.14
C ALA A 24 -9.80 -3.78 40.26
N SER A 25 -10.48 -3.80 39.13
CA SER A 25 -11.75 -4.51 39.00
C SER A 25 -11.84 -5.21 37.65
N THR A 26 -11.93 -6.52 37.78
CA THR A 26 -12.12 -7.54 36.75
C THR A 26 -13.62 -7.79 36.57
N MET A 27 -14.00 -8.20 35.33
CA MET A 27 -15.28 -8.80 34.86
C MET A 27 -16.38 -7.86 34.33
N PRO A 28 -17.32 -8.37 33.50
CA PRO A 28 -17.23 -9.32 32.38
C PRO A 28 -17.98 -8.80 31.11
N PRO A 29 -17.89 -9.47 29.94
CA PRO A 29 -18.66 -9.09 28.75
C PRO A 29 -20.12 -9.54 28.88
N ARG A 30 -21.07 -8.64 28.62
CA ARG A 30 -22.48 -9.00 28.43
C ARG A 30 -22.91 -8.69 27.00
N SER A 31 -23.11 -9.79 26.27
CA SER A 31 -23.98 -9.90 25.12
C SER A 31 -25.40 -9.44 25.47
N ARG A 32 -26.02 -8.70 24.55
CA ARG A 32 -27.46 -8.75 24.22
C ARG A 32 -27.73 -7.87 23.01
N SER A 33 -27.45 -8.46 21.85
CA SER A 33 -28.30 -8.36 20.67
C SER A 33 -29.76 -8.55 21.11
N ARG A 34 -30.60 -7.53 20.89
CA ARG A 34 -32.08 -7.50 20.84
C ARG A 34 -32.57 -6.12 21.29
N LEU A 35 -32.26 -5.08 20.53
CA LEU A 35 -32.99 -3.80 20.55
C LEU A 35 -32.88 -3.09 19.18
N ALA A 36 -32.73 -3.88 18.11
CA ALA A 36 -32.61 -3.42 16.72
C ALA A 36 -33.85 -3.80 15.88
N VAL A 37 -35.05 -3.82 16.48
CA VAL A 37 -36.29 -4.13 15.72
C VAL A 37 -37.49 -3.22 16.09
N ALA A 38 -37.43 -2.43 17.16
CA ALA A 38 -38.59 -1.62 17.58
C ALA A 38 -38.48 -0.11 17.27
N ALA A 39 -37.49 0.32 16.48
CA ALA A 39 -37.32 1.73 16.08
C ALA A 39 -37.39 1.94 14.56
N ALA A 40 -37.97 0.98 13.82
CA ALA A 40 -38.08 1.02 12.35
C ALA A 40 -39.51 1.26 11.82
N LEU A 41 -40.49 1.52 12.69
CA LEU A 41 -41.90 1.67 12.30
C LEU A 41 -42.59 2.96 12.78
N ALA A 42 -41.81 3.92 13.30
CA ALA A 42 -42.31 5.24 13.70
C ALA A 42 -41.66 6.41 12.90
N ALA A 43 -40.85 6.11 11.88
CA ALA A 43 -40.16 7.12 11.06
C ALA A 43 -40.70 7.21 9.61
N ALA A 44 -41.80 6.52 9.28
CA ALA A 44 -42.31 6.44 7.91
C ALA A 44 -43.53 7.35 7.61
N LEU A 45 -43.96 8.22 8.53
CA LEU A 45 -45.12 9.10 8.32
C LEU A 45 -44.87 10.60 8.63
N ALA A 46 -43.60 11.03 8.73
CA ALA A 46 -43.24 12.44 8.94
C ALA A 46 -42.31 13.00 7.84
N LEU A 47 -42.43 12.49 6.60
CA LEU A 47 -41.62 12.90 5.44
C LEU A 47 -42.49 13.41 4.28
N SER A 48 -43.59 14.12 4.59
CA SER A 48 -44.37 14.86 3.59
C SER A 48 -44.69 16.25 4.11
N ALA A 49 -43.71 17.16 4.00
CA ALA A 49 -43.88 18.61 3.86
C ALA A 49 -42.53 19.30 4.12
N CYS A 50 -41.79 19.59 3.05
CA CYS A 50 -40.92 20.77 2.84
C CYS A 50 -40.08 20.55 1.57
N VAL A 51 -40.74 20.33 0.43
CA VAL A 51 -40.15 20.67 -0.87
C VAL A 51 -40.54 22.12 -1.12
N SER A 52 -39.74 23.04 -0.56
CA SER A 52 -39.69 24.41 -1.04
C SER A 52 -38.63 24.43 -2.13
N GLY A 53 -39.06 24.21 -3.38
CA GLY A 53 -38.19 24.40 -4.53
C GLY A 53 -37.83 25.89 -4.65
N PRO A 54 -36.56 26.24 -4.90
CA PRO A 54 -36.23 27.63 -5.17
C PRO A 54 -36.88 28.04 -6.49
N GLU A 55 -37.67 29.13 -6.44
CA GLU A 55 -38.18 29.78 -7.63
C GLU A 55 -37.00 30.10 -8.57
N VAL A 56 -37.01 29.46 -9.74
CA VAL A 56 -36.17 29.88 -10.87
C VAL A 56 -36.81 31.15 -11.43
N GLY A 57 -36.53 32.26 -10.75
CA GLY A 57 -36.80 33.60 -11.23
C GLY A 57 -35.94 33.86 -12.46
N SER A 58 -36.53 33.67 -13.63
CA SER A 58 -36.02 34.18 -14.90
C SER A 58 -35.88 35.71 -14.81
N ARG A 59 -34.64 36.19 -14.77
CA ARG A 59 -34.29 37.54 -15.21
C ARG A 59 -33.07 37.44 -16.11
N GLY A 60 -33.34 37.38 -17.41
CA GLY A 60 -32.40 37.85 -18.41
C GLY A 60 -32.13 39.34 -18.14
N GLY A 61 -30.98 39.61 -17.54
CA GLY A 61 -30.35 40.92 -17.55
C GLY A 61 -29.02 40.78 -18.27
N GLU A 62 -28.76 41.69 -19.21
CA GLU A 62 -27.46 41.85 -19.86
C GLU A 62 -26.29 41.70 -18.86
N PRO A 63 -25.11 41.21 -19.29
CA PRO A 63 -23.91 41.24 -18.48
C PRO A 63 -23.45 42.70 -18.32
N GLY A 64 -24.10 43.43 -17.43
CA GLY A 64 -23.63 44.70 -16.93
C GLY A 64 -22.28 44.53 -16.23
N PRO A 65 -21.48 45.60 -16.13
CA PRO A 65 -20.13 45.54 -15.60
C PRO A 65 -20.14 44.91 -14.20
N VAL A 66 -19.39 43.82 -14.05
CA VAL A 66 -19.34 42.93 -12.86
C VAL A 66 -18.76 43.61 -11.61
N GLY A 67 -18.39 44.89 -11.70
CA GLY A 67 -17.82 45.67 -10.61
C GLY A 67 -18.84 46.66 -10.07
N LYS A 68 -19.16 46.54 -8.76
CA LYS A 68 -19.85 47.52 -7.90
C LYS A 68 -21.38 47.38 -7.70
N GLY A 69 -22.01 46.29 -8.16
CA GLY A 69 -23.39 45.98 -7.75
C GLY A 69 -23.48 45.60 -6.25
N PRO A 70 -24.66 45.72 -5.61
CA PRO A 70 -24.88 45.19 -4.25
C PRO A 70 -24.56 43.69 -4.19
N GLN A 71 -24.22 43.18 -3.00
CA GLN A 71 -23.86 41.77 -2.82
C GLN A 71 -25.04 40.87 -3.20
N SER A 72 -24.76 39.82 -3.98
CA SER A 72 -25.78 38.80 -4.27
C SER A 72 -26.08 37.98 -3.01
N ALA A 73 -27.28 37.40 -2.91
CA ALA A 73 -27.60 36.50 -1.79
C ALA A 73 -26.62 35.32 -1.68
N PHE A 74 -26.12 34.84 -2.82
CA PHE A 74 -25.07 33.81 -2.89
C PHE A 74 -23.75 34.30 -2.29
N GLU A 75 -23.31 35.52 -2.64
CA GLU A 75 -22.10 36.13 -2.10
C GLU A 75 -22.19 36.30 -0.57
N ALA A 76 -23.33 36.76 -0.06
CA ALA A 76 -23.56 36.90 1.37
C ALA A 76 -23.53 35.54 2.10
N ALA A 77 -24.17 34.51 1.54
CA ALA A 77 -24.13 33.16 2.11
C ALA A 77 -22.72 32.57 2.10
N GLN A 78 -21.96 32.79 1.03
CA GLN A 78 -20.58 32.32 0.90
C GLN A 78 -19.63 33.04 1.86
N LEU A 79 -19.85 34.34 2.06
CA LEU A 79 -19.13 35.13 3.07
C LEU A 79 -19.39 34.61 4.48
N GLN A 80 -20.66 34.34 4.82
CA GLN A 80 -21.02 33.80 6.12
C GLN A 80 -20.37 32.42 6.34
N ARG A 81 -20.45 31.53 5.34
CA ARG A 81 -19.81 30.21 5.39
C ARG A 81 -18.30 30.33 5.63
N ALA A 82 -17.61 31.19 4.89
CA ALA A 82 -16.17 31.38 5.04
C ALA A 82 -15.79 31.87 6.45
N GLN A 83 -16.60 32.77 7.02
CA GLN A 83 -16.39 33.27 8.37
C GLN A 83 -16.65 32.21 9.43
N ASP A 84 -17.70 31.40 9.28
CA ASP A 84 -18.03 30.36 10.24
C ASP A 84 -16.99 29.23 10.21
N GLN A 85 -16.55 28.80 9.03
CA GLN A 85 -15.43 27.85 8.88
C GLN A 85 -14.13 28.37 9.49
N ALA A 86 -13.85 29.67 9.32
CA ALA A 86 -12.67 30.29 9.93
C ALA A 86 -12.74 30.32 11.47
N LYS A 87 -13.93 30.51 12.05
CA LYS A 87 -14.15 30.46 13.51
C LYS A 87 -14.04 29.04 14.04
N ASP A 88 -14.58 28.07 13.31
CA ASP A 88 -14.57 26.66 13.69
C ASP A 88 -13.18 26.02 13.57
N GLY A 89 -12.26 26.70 12.87
CA GLY A 89 -10.88 26.24 12.66
C GLY A 89 -10.71 25.35 11.44
N ASP A 90 -11.73 25.22 10.59
CA ASP A 90 -11.71 24.50 9.32
C ASP A 90 -11.03 25.35 8.24
N LEU A 91 -9.73 25.61 8.44
CA LEU A 91 -8.97 26.58 7.65
C LEU A 91 -8.93 26.24 6.16
N ALA A 92 -8.86 24.95 5.79
CA ALA A 92 -8.83 24.52 4.39
C ALA A 92 -10.14 24.84 3.66
N GLU A 93 -11.28 24.55 4.30
CA GLU A 93 -12.60 24.86 3.77
C GLU A 93 -12.85 26.37 3.73
N ALA A 94 -12.41 27.09 4.76
CA ALA A 94 -12.47 28.55 4.78
C ALA A 94 -11.68 29.16 3.60
N ALA A 95 -10.46 28.66 3.33
CA ALA A 95 -9.65 29.12 2.21
C ALA A 95 -10.36 28.90 0.86
N MET A 96 -10.94 27.72 0.62
CA MET A 96 -11.74 27.45 -0.57
C MET A 96 -12.92 28.42 -0.70
N SER A 97 -13.61 28.70 0.40
CA SER A 97 -14.73 29.64 0.39
C SER A 97 -14.30 31.07 0.04
N TRP A 98 -13.15 31.52 0.56
CA TRP A 98 -12.55 32.81 0.20
C TRP A 98 -12.08 32.88 -1.25
N GLU A 99 -11.52 31.80 -1.79
CA GLU A 99 -11.12 31.72 -3.21
C GLU A 99 -12.29 31.96 -4.14
N VAL A 100 -13.43 31.31 -3.89
CA VAL A 100 -14.66 31.55 -4.64
C VAL A 100 -15.05 33.03 -4.61
N LEU A 101 -14.99 33.68 -3.45
CA LEU A 101 -15.29 35.11 -3.32
C LEU A 101 -14.31 35.99 -4.11
N THR A 102 -13.03 35.65 -4.13
CA THR A 102 -12.03 36.38 -4.94
C THR A 102 -12.23 36.19 -6.44
N VAL A 103 -12.74 35.05 -6.87
CA VAL A 103 -13.10 34.80 -8.28
C VAL A 103 -14.33 35.62 -8.66
N LEU A 104 -15.33 35.71 -7.77
CA LEU A 104 -16.55 36.50 -8.01
C LEU A 104 -16.27 38.00 -8.04
N ARG A 105 -15.42 38.50 -7.14
CA ARG A 105 -15.03 39.92 -7.05
C ARG A 105 -13.52 40.08 -6.91
N PRO A 106 -12.76 40.08 -8.03
CA PRO A 106 -11.31 40.23 -7.99
C PRO A 106 -10.86 41.60 -7.46
N ASP A 107 -11.67 42.64 -7.65
CA ASP A 107 -11.36 44.00 -7.20
C ASP A 107 -11.46 44.19 -5.68
N ASN A 108 -12.14 43.29 -4.96
CA ASN A 108 -12.31 43.43 -3.51
C ASN A 108 -11.03 43.00 -2.78
N THR A 109 -10.34 43.96 -2.17
CA THR A 109 -9.11 43.71 -1.39
C THR A 109 -9.39 42.91 -0.13
N GLY A 110 -10.53 43.12 0.55
CA GLY A 110 -10.84 42.45 1.81
C GLY A 110 -10.95 40.93 1.70
N TYR A 111 -11.45 40.41 0.57
CA TYR A 111 -11.49 38.96 0.31
C TYR A 111 -10.11 38.38 0.06
N ARG A 112 -9.25 39.13 -0.66
CA ARG A 112 -7.85 38.74 -0.89
C ARG A 112 -7.05 38.74 0.40
N ASP A 113 -7.25 39.74 1.26
CA ASP A 113 -6.58 39.86 2.55
C ASP A 113 -7.02 38.73 3.49
N SER A 114 -8.31 38.39 3.50
CA SER A 114 -8.86 37.28 4.29
C SER A 114 -8.33 35.93 3.81
N LEU A 115 -8.28 35.71 2.49
CA LEU A 115 -7.66 34.52 1.90
C LEU A 115 -6.18 34.40 2.27
N ALA A 116 -5.43 35.51 2.16
CA ALA A 116 -4.01 35.54 2.52
C ALA A 116 -3.80 35.23 4.01
N ALA A 117 -4.61 35.80 4.90
CA ALA A 117 -4.57 35.53 6.33
C ALA A 117 -4.88 34.05 6.63
N THR A 118 -5.93 33.47 6.03
CA THR A 118 -6.25 32.05 6.19
C THR A 118 -5.12 31.15 5.70
N ARG A 119 -4.50 31.47 4.56
CA ARG A 119 -3.34 30.72 4.04
C ARG A 119 -2.13 30.77 4.99
N GLN A 120 -1.84 31.93 5.58
CA GLN A 120 -0.79 32.04 6.59
C GLN A 120 -1.06 31.17 7.82
N LEU A 121 -2.32 31.06 8.26
CA LEU A 121 -2.69 30.16 9.36
C LEU A 121 -2.51 28.69 8.97
N ILE A 122 -2.86 28.31 7.74
CA ILE A 122 -2.61 26.97 7.20
C ILE A 122 -1.10 26.67 7.22
N ASP A 123 -0.28 27.58 6.68
CA ASP A 123 1.17 27.42 6.63
C ASP A 123 1.78 27.26 8.03
N GLY A 124 1.32 28.05 9.00
CA GLY A 124 1.71 27.91 10.40
C GLY A 124 1.33 26.56 11.00
N GLY A 125 0.09 26.12 10.77
CA GLY A 125 -0.41 24.82 11.24
C GLY A 125 0.32 23.63 10.61
N VAL A 126 0.71 23.74 9.33
CA VAL A 126 1.53 22.75 8.64
C VAL A 126 2.94 22.72 9.22
N ALA A 127 3.58 23.88 9.41
CA ALA A 127 4.91 23.98 9.98
C ALA A 127 4.98 23.37 11.40
N GLU A 128 3.98 23.63 12.24
CA GLU A 128 3.88 23.06 13.58
C GLU A 128 3.81 21.52 13.53
N ARG A 129 2.96 20.96 12.67
CA ARG A 129 2.80 19.51 12.51
C ARG A 129 4.06 18.86 11.95
N LEU A 130 4.73 19.49 10.99
CA LEU A 130 6.02 19.03 10.49
C LEU A 130 7.06 18.96 11.62
N GLN A 131 7.15 19.99 12.46
CA GLN A 131 8.07 20.00 13.59
C GLN A 131 7.74 18.91 14.61
N LYS A 132 6.46 18.72 14.96
CA LYS A 132 6.01 17.64 15.86
C LYS A 132 6.32 16.26 15.29
N GLY A 133 6.07 16.05 13.99
CA GLY A 133 6.39 14.81 13.28
C GLY A 133 7.89 14.50 13.32
N GLN A 134 8.74 15.49 13.06
CA GLN A 134 10.19 15.33 13.14
C GLN A 134 10.66 15.00 14.57
N GLN A 135 10.07 15.61 15.59
CA GLN A 135 10.39 15.30 16.98
C GLN A 135 9.97 13.87 17.36
N ALA A 136 8.78 13.43 16.95
CA ALA A 136 8.32 12.05 17.16
C ALA A 136 9.24 11.04 16.45
N GLN A 137 9.63 11.34 15.21
CA GLN A 137 10.56 10.50 14.44
C GLN A 137 11.93 10.39 15.12
N LYS A 138 12.48 11.50 15.64
CA LYS A 138 13.73 11.52 16.42
C LYS A 138 13.66 10.68 17.70
N ARG A 139 12.46 10.60 18.32
CA ARG A 139 12.21 9.76 19.50
C ARG A 139 12.00 8.28 19.15
N GLY A 140 11.90 7.93 17.86
CA GLY A 140 11.60 6.58 17.40
C GLY A 140 10.11 6.24 17.39
N ASP A 141 9.23 7.19 17.71
CA ASP A 141 7.78 7.04 17.61
C ASP A 141 7.33 7.28 16.16
N LEU A 142 7.44 6.21 15.35
CA LEU A 142 7.11 6.27 13.92
C LEU A 142 5.61 6.43 13.68
N ASP A 143 4.77 5.91 14.57
CA ASP A 143 3.31 5.99 14.43
C ASP A 143 2.83 7.41 14.76
N GLY A 144 3.34 8.00 15.85
CA GLY A 144 3.11 9.41 16.18
C GLY A 144 3.63 10.35 15.09
N ALA A 145 4.82 10.08 14.54
CA ALA A 145 5.35 10.85 13.41
C ALA A 145 4.45 10.76 12.17
N THR A 146 4.00 9.55 11.82
CA THR A 146 3.08 9.30 10.71
C THR A 146 1.80 10.11 10.86
N ALA A 147 1.18 10.09 12.04
CA ALA A 147 -0.05 10.84 12.30
C ALA A 147 0.15 12.35 12.10
N GLN A 148 1.25 12.92 12.58
CA GLN A 148 1.53 14.35 12.42
C GLN A 148 1.76 14.75 10.95
N TYR A 149 2.51 13.95 10.19
CA TYR A 149 2.72 14.23 8.77
C TYR A 149 1.43 14.09 7.95
N LEU A 150 0.57 13.13 8.27
CA LEU A 150 -0.74 13.00 7.63
C LEU A 150 -1.65 14.20 7.94
N GLN A 151 -1.63 14.71 9.18
CA GLN A 151 -2.36 15.92 9.53
C GLN A 151 -1.83 17.16 8.78
N ALA A 152 -0.53 17.23 8.51
CA ALA A 152 0.04 18.29 7.68
C ALA A 152 -0.47 18.18 6.22
N LEU A 153 -0.52 16.97 5.67
CA LEU A 153 -1.06 16.72 4.32
C LEU A 153 -2.57 16.94 4.21
N ALA A 154 -3.33 16.76 5.30
CA ALA A 154 -4.75 17.08 5.32
C ALA A 154 -5.01 18.59 5.15
N LEU A 155 -4.08 19.43 5.61
CA LEU A 155 -4.12 20.89 5.40
C LEU A 155 -3.55 21.29 4.03
N GLN A 156 -2.45 20.65 3.61
CA GLN A 156 -1.79 20.91 2.32
C GLN A 156 -1.39 19.58 1.65
N PRO A 157 -2.21 19.07 0.73
CA PRO A 157 -1.95 17.80 0.06
C PRO A 157 -0.63 17.77 -0.72
N ASP A 158 -0.19 18.92 -1.23
CA ASP A 158 1.01 19.06 -2.05
C ASP A 158 2.30 19.31 -1.24
N ASN A 159 2.25 19.14 0.09
CA ASN A 159 3.42 19.35 0.94
C ASN A 159 4.49 18.26 0.73
N GLY A 160 5.46 18.56 -0.13
CA GLY A 160 6.60 17.69 -0.44
C GLY A 160 7.33 17.16 0.81
N PRO A 161 7.75 18.02 1.76
CA PRO A 161 8.44 17.58 2.98
C PRO A 161 7.68 16.53 3.80
N ALA A 162 6.37 16.68 4.00
CA ALA A 162 5.55 15.69 4.71
C ALA A 162 5.48 14.35 3.95
N ALA A 163 5.28 14.40 2.63
CA ALA A 163 5.21 13.22 1.79
C ALA A 163 6.54 12.44 1.76
N ASP A 164 7.67 13.16 1.66
CA ASP A 164 9.02 12.56 1.71
C ASP A 164 9.31 11.92 3.06
N ALA A 165 8.91 12.57 4.16
CA ALA A 165 9.06 12.02 5.49
C ALA A 165 8.27 10.70 5.65
N LEU A 166 7.03 10.63 5.17
CA LEU A 166 6.24 9.39 5.18
C LEU A 166 6.89 8.27 4.36
N ARG A 167 7.41 8.59 3.16
CA ARG A 167 8.18 7.61 2.36
C ARG A 167 9.41 7.10 3.10
N SER A 168 10.10 7.96 3.84
CA SER A 168 11.27 7.57 4.64
C SER A 168 10.89 6.62 5.78
N ILE A 169 9.79 6.91 6.50
CA ILE A 169 9.27 6.06 7.58
C ILE A 169 8.90 4.69 7.03
N GLU A 170 8.23 4.64 5.88
CA GLU A 170 7.81 3.38 5.27
C GLU A 170 9.01 2.55 4.78
N LYS A 171 10.04 3.20 4.22
CA LYS A 171 11.31 2.52 3.90
C LYS A 171 11.96 1.94 5.14
N ASP A 172 11.96 2.66 6.25
CA ASP A 172 12.55 2.19 7.51
C ASP A 172 11.76 1.01 8.09
N ARG A 173 10.42 1.05 8.05
CA ARG A 173 9.57 -0.08 8.44
C ARG A 173 9.85 -1.30 7.58
N ASN A 174 9.85 -1.14 6.26
CA ASN A 174 10.16 -2.21 5.33
C ASN A 174 11.55 -2.79 5.59
N ARG A 175 12.57 -1.96 5.74
CA ARG A 175 13.93 -2.39 6.08
C ARG A 175 13.96 -3.21 7.37
N LYS A 176 13.23 -2.78 8.41
CA LYS A 176 13.12 -3.53 9.67
C LYS A 176 12.36 -4.85 9.49
N SER A 177 11.30 -4.90 8.69
CA SER A 177 10.55 -6.12 8.39
C SER A 177 11.40 -7.14 7.61
N TYR A 178 12.14 -6.69 6.60
CA TYR A 178 12.98 -7.54 5.76
C TYR A 178 14.25 -8.01 6.47
N LEU A 179 14.84 -7.21 7.36
CA LEU A 179 16.03 -7.59 8.13
C LEU A 179 15.70 -8.28 9.45
N GLY A 180 14.52 -8.01 10.02
CA GLY A 180 14.08 -8.47 11.34
C GLY A 180 13.34 -9.81 11.34
N THR A 181 13.03 -10.36 10.17
CA THR A 181 12.66 -11.78 10.06
C THR A 181 13.97 -12.55 9.90
N PRO A 182 14.60 -13.09 10.96
CA PRO A 182 15.68 -14.03 10.73
C PRO A 182 15.09 -15.13 9.87
N SER A 183 15.80 -15.46 8.79
CA SER A 183 15.66 -16.66 8.00
C SER A 183 15.75 -17.89 8.92
N ARG A 184 14.70 -18.12 9.71
CA ARG A 184 14.58 -19.20 10.70
C ARG A 184 14.25 -20.52 10.01
N ILE A 185 14.22 -20.52 8.67
CA ILE A 185 13.91 -21.67 7.82
C ILE A 185 15.18 -22.32 7.22
N THR A 186 16.40 -21.80 7.45
CA THR A 186 17.63 -22.49 6.99
C THR A 186 18.75 -22.67 8.01
N LEU A 187 18.61 -22.22 9.27
CA LEU A 187 19.56 -22.57 10.36
C LEU A 187 19.02 -23.67 11.30
N ARG A 188 18.53 -24.79 10.75
CA ARG A 188 18.48 -26.05 11.51
C ARG A 188 19.61 -26.97 11.04
N LYS A 189 20.68 -26.99 11.85
CA LYS A 189 21.65 -28.08 12.01
C LYS A 189 22.50 -28.43 10.78
N ALA A 190 23.43 -27.55 10.44
CA ALA A 190 24.72 -27.97 9.90
C ALA A 190 25.75 -27.94 11.03
N THR A 191 26.27 -29.12 11.37
CA THR A 191 27.42 -29.36 12.27
C THR A 191 28.65 -28.54 11.85
N PRO A 192 29.55 -28.19 12.79
CA PRO A 192 30.73 -27.39 12.47
C PRO A 192 31.78 -28.29 11.80
N ALA A 193 31.87 -28.20 10.47
CA ALA A 193 33.02 -28.69 9.74
C ALA A 193 33.80 -27.49 9.20
N THR A 194 34.98 -27.31 9.79
CA THR A 194 36.21 -26.74 9.21
C THR A 194 36.04 -25.55 8.26
N VAL A 195 36.39 -24.36 8.75
CA VAL A 195 36.59 -23.15 7.96
C VAL A 195 37.95 -23.24 7.24
N PRO A 196 38.02 -23.23 5.90
CA PRO A 196 39.15 -22.65 5.22
C PRO A 196 38.82 -21.19 4.89
N THR A 197 39.67 -20.29 5.35
CA THR A 197 39.70 -18.89 4.92
C THR A 197 39.91 -18.80 3.41
N PRO A 198 39.18 -17.91 2.71
CA PRO A 198 39.69 -17.32 1.49
C PRO A 198 40.07 -15.86 1.74
N LYS A 199 41.37 -15.66 1.53
CA LYS A 199 42.07 -14.41 1.26
C LYS A 199 41.27 -13.47 0.38
N ALA A 200 41.30 -12.19 0.74
CA ALA A 200 40.78 -11.07 -0.03
C ALA A 200 41.25 -11.12 -1.50
N ALA A 201 40.30 -11.11 -2.42
CA ALA A 201 40.51 -10.70 -3.80
C ALA A 201 39.23 -10.07 -4.36
N ALA A 202 39.37 -8.80 -4.71
CA ALA A 202 38.65 -8.06 -5.74
C ALA A 202 37.13 -7.84 -5.61
N ALA A 203 36.82 -6.56 -5.41
CA ALA A 203 35.55 -5.92 -5.71
C ALA A 203 34.97 -6.36 -7.07
N ALA A 204 33.99 -7.26 -7.03
CA ALA A 204 33.01 -7.38 -8.10
C ALA A 204 31.89 -6.37 -7.81
N LYS A 205 31.69 -5.45 -8.76
CA LYS A 205 30.60 -4.47 -8.77
C LYS A 205 29.27 -5.19 -8.50
N ALA A 206 28.69 -4.98 -7.32
CA ALA A 206 27.32 -5.33 -7.04
C ALA A 206 26.41 -4.44 -7.89
N GLN A 207 26.05 -4.92 -9.08
CA GLN A 207 24.91 -4.36 -9.81
C GLN A 207 23.63 -4.72 -9.01
N PRO A 208 22.72 -3.77 -8.78
CA PRO A 208 21.47 -4.05 -8.09
C PRO A 208 20.59 -4.89 -9.04
N ALA A 209 20.37 -6.15 -8.70
CA ALA A 209 19.81 -7.20 -9.57
C ALA A 209 18.49 -6.81 -10.28
N PRO A 210 18.52 -6.36 -11.55
CA PRO A 210 17.29 -6.26 -12.35
C PRO A 210 16.68 -7.66 -12.55
N ASP A 211 17.52 -8.69 -12.53
CA ASP A 211 17.16 -10.09 -12.73
C ASP A 211 16.30 -10.65 -11.58
N ARG A 212 16.34 -10.05 -10.39
CA ARG A 212 15.46 -10.49 -9.29
C ARG A 212 14.03 -10.01 -9.49
N ASN A 213 13.87 -8.75 -9.87
CA ASN A 213 12.56 -8.16 -10.16
C ASN A 213 11.89 -8.85 -11.36
N GLU A 214 12.66 -9.20 -12.39
CA GLU A 214 12.16 -9.95 -13.54
C GLU A 214 11.67 -11.36 -13.17
N LEU A 215 12.38 -12.08 -12.29
CA LEU A 215 11.93 -13.40 -11.82
C LEU A 215 10.61 -13.31 -11.06
N GLU A 216 10.44 -12.26 -10.24
CA GLU A 216 9.18 -12.00 -9.52
C GLU A 216 8.04 -11.69 -10.50
N HIS A 217 8.30 -10.88 -11.54
CA HIS A 217 7.33 -10.62 -12.60
C HIS A 217 6.93 -11.89 -13.36
N ILE A 218 7.90 -12.73 -13.74
CA ILE A 218 7.66 -14.01 -14.39
C ILE A 218 6.85 -14.95 -13.49
N ALA A 219 7.16 -15.00 -12.19
CA ALA A 219 6.42 -15.79 -11.22
C ALA A 219 4.98 -15.27 -11.05
N MET A 220 4.77 -13.96 -11.09
CA MET A 220 3.45 -13.34 -11.06
C MET A 220 2.61 -13.73 -12.28
N LEU A 221 3.16 -13.65 -13.50
CA LEU A 221 2.47 -14.10 -14.72
C LEU A 221 2.13 -15.60 -14.66
N ALA A 222 3.05 -16.42 -14.17
CA ALA A 222 2.83 -17.85 -13.95
C ALA A 222 1.69 -18.15 -12.95
N ALA A 223 1.52 -17.30 -11.93
CA ALA A 223 0.45 -17.40 -10.94
C ALA A 223 -0.92 -17.01 -11.51
N GLN A 224 -0.96 -16.09 -12.50
CA GLN A 224 -2.18 -15.69 -13.21
C GLN A 224 -2.68 -16.79 -14.18
N GLY A 225 -1.94 -17.89 -14.33
CA GLY A 225 -2.29 -19.00 -15.21
C GLY A 225 -1.75 -18.85 -16.62
N GLU A 226 -0.96 -17.81 -16.90
CA GLU A 226 -0.21 -17.70 -18.14
C GLU A 226 0.98 -18.67 -18.09
N VAL A 227 1.09 -19.54 -19.09
CA VAL A 227 2.15 -20.57 -19.12
C VAL A 227 3.16 -20.29 -20.22
N ASP A 228 2.72 -19.75 -21.36
CA ASP A 228 3.56 -19.60 -22.54
C ASP A 228 4.54 -18.43 -22.44
N GLU A 229 4.09 -17.27 -21.95
CA GLU A 229 4.91 -16.07 -21.84
C GLU A 229 6.00 -16.19 -20.77
N PRO A 230 5.72 -16.73 -19.55
CA PRO A 230 6.76 -16.99 -18.56
C PRO A 230 7.85 -17.95 -19.06
N ILE A 231 7.49 -18.98 -19.83
CA ILE A 231 8.46 -19.91 -20.43
C ILE A 231 9.38 -19.16 -21.40
N ARG A 232 8.83 -18.32 -22.29
CA ARG A 232 9.61 -17.54 -23.26
C ARG A 232 10.58 -16.59 -22.57
N LEU A 233 10.12 -15.89 -21.53
CA LEU A 233 10.94 -14.95 -20.76
C LEU A 233 12.08 -15.68 -20.04
N LEU A 234 11.82 -16.84 -19.44
CA LEU A 234 12.86 -17.66 -18.80
C LEU A 234 13.85 -18.26 -19.80
N GLU A 235 13.38 -18.71 -20.97
CA GLU A 235 14.23 -19.23 -22.04
C GLU A 235 15.12 -18.14 -22.67
N LYS A 236 14.69 -16.88 -22.67
CA LYS A 236 15.44 -15.75 -23.24
C LYS A 236 16.61 -15.28 -22.35
N ARG A 237 16.57 -15.57 -21.04
CA ARG A 237 17.59 -15.13 -20.08
C ARG A 237 19.01 -15.55 -20.45
N THR A 238 20.02 -14.84 -19.94
CA THR A 238 21.42 -15.20 -20.19
C THR A 238 21.74 -16.58 -19.58
N PRO A 239 22.70 -17.35 -20.12
CA PRO A 239 23.06 -18.66 -19.57
C PRO A 239 23.52 -18.62 -18.11
N GLN A 240 24.02 -17.48 -17.63
CA GLN A 240 24.41 -17.27 -16.23
C GLN A 240 23.17 -17.20 -15.30
N ASP A 241 22.09 -16.54 -15.73
CA ASP A 241 20.83 -16.46 -14.98
C ASP A 241 19.99 -17.75 -15.11
N ARG A 242 20.12 -18.49 -16.22
CA ARG A 242 19.53 -19.82 -16.38
C ARG A 242 20.14 -20.87 -15.44
N ALA A 243 21.31 -20.59 -14.85
CA ALA A 243 21.92 -21.46 -13.86
C ALA A 243 21.32 -21.30 -12.45
N ASP A 244 20.49 -20.26 -12.22
CA ASP A 244 19.82 -20.06 -10.93
C ASP A 244 18.88 -21.24 -10.62
N PRO A 245 19.07 -21.94 -9.47
CA PRO A 245 18.24 -23.07 -9.09
C PRO A 245 16.75 -22.71 -8.93
N SER A 246 16.42 -21.46 -8.59
CA SER A 246 15.04 -21.00 -8.46
C SER A 246 14.35 -20.87 -9.83
N ALA A 247 15.02 -20.24 -10.80
CA ALA A 247 14.56 -20.10 -12.17
C ALA A 247 14.38 -21.47 -12.86
N ARG A 248 15.31 -22.40 -12.64
CA ARG A 248 15.23 -23.77 -13.20
C ARG A 248 14.03 -24.55 -12.68
N ARG A 249 13.73 -24.45 -11.38
CA ARG A 249 12.55 -25.08 -10.78
C ARG A 249 11.26 -24.49 -11.34
N LEU A 250 11.16 -23.16 -11.41
CA LEU A 250 10.00 -22.48 -11.98
C LEU A 250 9.78 -22.87 -13.45
N LEU A 251 10.85 -22.93 -14.25
CA LEU A 251 10.77 -23.38 -15.65
C LEU A 251 10.30 -24.84 -15.77
N ALA A 252 10.78 -25.73 -14.90
CA ALA A 252 10.35 -27.13 -14.86
C ALA A 252 8.86 -27.25 -14.52
N ASP A 253 8.38 -26.54 -13.50
CA ASP A 253 6.96 -26.50 -13.13
C ASP A 253 6.09 -25.99 -14.28
N LEU A 254 6.54 -24.95 -14.98
CA LEU A 254 5.84 -24.39 -16.14
C LEU A 254 5.75 -25.38 -17.31
N TYR A 255 6.82 -26.13 -17.60
CA TYR A 255 6.77 -27.18 -18.62
C TYR A 255 5.78 -28.30 -18.28
N VAL A 256 5.67 -28.68 -17.00
CA VAL A 256 4.66 -29.67 -16.56
C VAL A 256 3.24 -29.14 -16.75
N ARG A 257 2.97 -27.90 -16.33
CA ARG A 257 1.65 -27.26 -16.54
C ARG A 257 1.30 -27.17 -18.02
N LYS A 258 2.28 -26.86 -18.88
CA LYS A 258 2.10 -26.83 -20.33
C LYS A 258 1.80 -28.21 -20.90
N ALA A 259 2.53 -29.24 -20.46
CA ALA A 259 2.29 -30.61 -20.87
C ALA A 259 0.86 -31.05 -20.50
N GLU A 260 0.40 -30.77 -19.28
CA GLU A 260 -0.96 -31.10 -18.83
C GLU A 260 -2.03 -30.39 -19.67
N LYS A 261 -1.83 -29.11 -20.00
CA LYS A 261 -2.76 -28.34 -20.85
C LYS A 261 -2.85 -28.90 -22.27
N VAL A 262 -1.72 -29.31 -22.86
CA VAL A 262 -1.66 -29.84 -24.23
C VAL A 262 -2.07 -31.32 -24.29
N ALA A 263 -1.94 -32.08 -23.21
CA ALA A 263 -2.23 -33.52 -23.18
C ALA A 263 -3.68 -33.88 -23.54
N ALA A 264 -4.61 -32.94 -23.39
CA ALA A 264 -6.01 -33.13 -23.78
C ALA A 264 -6.20 -33.23 -25.30
N SER A 265 -5.39 -32.50 -26.08
CA SER A 265 -5.48 -32.47 -27.55
C SER A 265 -4.36 -33.26 -28.23
N ASP A 266 -3.13 -33.17 -27.73
CA ASP A 266 -1.96 -33.80 -28.31
C ASP A 266 -1.05 -34.41 -27.22
N LYS A 267 -1.24 -35.70 -26.97
CA LYS A 267 -0.40 -36.46 -26.04
C LYS A 267 1.06 -36.58 -26.49
N ALA A 268 1.33 -36.59 -27.79
CA ALA A 268 2.71 -36.67 -28.31
C ALA A 268 3.46 -35.35 -28.07
N GLY A 269 2.81 -34.22 -28.35
CA GLY A 269 3.33 -32.89 -28.01
C GLY A 269 3.55 -32.71 -26.50
N ALA A 270 2.64 -33.22 -25.67
CA ALA A 270 2.77 -33.19 -24.22
C ALA A 270 4.00 -33.96 -23.71
N MET A 271 4.31 -35.13 -24.29
CA MET A 271 5.53 -35.88 -23.98
C MET A 271 6.81 -35.09 -24.32
N GLY A 272 6.79 -34.30 -25.40
CA GLY A 272 7.91 -33.41 -25.74
C GLY A 272 8.20 -32.35 -24.68
N TRP A 273 7.17 -31.80 -24.04
CA TRP A 273 7.33 -30.84 -22.94
C TRP A 273 7.85 -31.50 -21.66
N LEU A 274 7.41 -32.71 -21.33
CA LEU A 274 7.94 -33.48 -20.20
C LEU A 274 9.42 -33.83 -20.39
N GLN A 275 9.85 -34.17 -21.62
CA GLN A 275 11.26 -34.38 -21.91
C GLN A 275 12.09 -33.11 -21.71
N LYS A 276 11.58 -31.94 -22.10
CA LYS A 276 12.24 -30.65 -21.82
C LYS A 276 12.34 -30.40 -20.31
N CYS A 277 11.29 -30.69 -19.56
CA CYS A 277 11.32 -30.62 -18.09
C CYS A 277 12.46 -31.46 -17.49
N LEU A 278 12.59 -32.72 -17.91
CA LEU A 278 13.62 -33.63 -17.38
C LEU A 278 15.05 -33.23 -17.79
N LYS A 279 15.22 -32.50 -18.90
CA LYS A 279 16.53 -31.90 -19.26
C LYS A 279 16.92 -30.77 -18.32
N VAL A 280 15.95 -29.99 -17.83
CA VAL A 280 16.19 -28.87 -16.91
C VAL A 280 16.32 -29.36 -15.47
N ASP A 281 15.44 -30.27 -15.04
CA ASP A 281 15.48 -30.93 -13.73
C ASP A 281 15.24 -32.45 -13.86
N PRO A 282 16.31 -33.26 -13.86
CA PRO A 282 16.21 -34.71 -13.97
C PRO A 282 15.48 -35.39 -12.82
N LYS A 283 15.34 -34.72 -11.66
CA LYS A 283 14.74 -35.29 -10.45
C LYS A 283 13.30 -34.82 -10.23
N HIS A 284 12.68 -34.21 -11.25
CA HIS A 284 11.32 -33.69 -11.14
C HIS A 284 10.27 -34.80 -11.02
N ALA A 285 9.85 -35.11 -9.79
CA ALA A 285 9.00 -36.26 -9.46
C ALA A 285 7.66 -36.28 -10.21
N ARG A 286 7.03 -35.11 -10.41
CA ARG A 286 5.74 -35.03 -11.11
C ARG A 286 5.88 -35.32 -12.61
N ALA A 287 7.00 -34.92 -13.22
CA ALA A 287 7.20 -35.09 -14.66
C ALA A 287 7.45 -36.57 -15.01
N THR A 288 8.24 -37.27 -14.18
CA THR A 288 8.49 -38.71 -14.35
C THR A 288 7.23 -39.54 -14.11
N ALA A 289 6.41 -39.18 -13.12
CA ALA A 289 5.14 -39.85 -12.85
C ALA A 289 4.16 -39.73 -14.02
N LEU A 290 3.96 -38.52 -14.56
CA LEU A 290 3.09 -38.29 -15.72
C LEU A 290 3.58 -39.02 -16.97
N MET A 291 4.89 -39.00 -17.22
CA MET A 291 5.46 -39.67 -18.39
C MET A 291 5.24 -41.19 -18.32
N ARG A 292 5.40 -41.80 -17.14
CA ARG A 292 5.13 -43.23 -16.93
C ARG A 292 3.65 -43.55 -17.12
N GLN A 293 2.76 -42.76 -16.52
CA GLN A 293 1.31 -42.97 -16.65
C GLN A 293 0.87 -42.97 -18.11
N TRP A 294 1.34 -42.03 -18.93
CA TRP A 294 0.93 -41.97 -20.34
C TRP A 294 1.53 -43.09 -21.20
N ILE A 295 2.71 -43.59 -20.86
CA ILE A 295 3.29 -44.79 -21.50
C ILE A 295 2.44 -46.02 -21.15
N ASP A 296 2.08 -46.18 -19.88
CA ASP A 296 1.25 -47.30 -19.42
C ASP A 296 -0.17 -47.24 -20.03
N GLU A 297 -0.77 -46.05 -20.14
CA GLU A 297 -2.05 -45.84 -20.85
C GLU A 297 -1.95 -46.19 -22.35
N ALA A 298 -0.84 -45.86 -23.00
CA ALA A 298 -0.61 -46.20 -24.40
C ALA A 298 -0.44 -47.71 -24.60
N ALA A 299 0.26 -48.39 -23.69
CA ALA A 299 0.44 -49.83 -23.71
C ALA A 299 -0.87 -50.59 -23.41
N GLY A 300 -1.67 -50.11 -22.45
CA GLY A 300 -2.95 -50.72 -22.07
C GLY A 300 -4.02 -50.66 -23.17
N LYS A 301 -4.02 -49.62 -24.01
CA LYS A 301 -4.93 -49.52 -25.16
C LYS A 301 -4.58 -50.47 -26.32
N GLY A 302 -3.36 -51.00 -26.37
CA GLY A 302 -2.93 -51.95 -27.41
C GLY A 302 -3.21 -53.43 -27.10
N GLY A 303 -3.49 -53.79 -25.84
CA GLY A 303 -3.61 -55.18 -25.38
C GLY A 303 -5.01 -55.80 -25.41
N GLY A 304 -6.05 -55.05 -25.80
CA GLY A 304 -7.45 -55.48 -25.68
C GLY A 304 -8.07 -56.24 -26.86
N ALA A 305 -7.30 -56.57 -27.91
CA ALA A 305 -7.85 -57.14 -29.16
C ALA A 305 -7.49 -58.62 -29.43
N GLY A 306 -7.03 -59.38 -28.44
CA GLY A 306 -6.36 -60.67 -28.71
C GLY A 306 -6.62 -61.84 -27.75
N THR A 307 -7.79 -61.97 -27.11
CA THR A 307 -8.07 -63.15 -26.25
C THR A 307 -9.55 -63.60 -26.26
N ALA A 308 -10.21 -63.57 -27.42
CA ALA A 308 -11.57 -64.13 -27.57
C ALA A 308 -11.71 -65.01 -28.81
N ALA A 309 -10.82 -65.99 -29.00
CA ALA A 309 -10.97 -66.99 -30.06
C ALA A 309 -10.19 -68.28 -29.79
N ARG A 310 -10.39 -68.94 -28.64
CA ARG A 310 -9.96 -70.34 -28.48
C ARG A 310 -10.70 -71.05 -27.35
N ASP A 311 -12.00 -71.29 -27.51
CA ASP A 311 -12.63 -72.42 -26.84
C ASP A 311 -13.84 -72.93 -27.63
N LYS A 312 -13.55 -73.75 -28.63
CA LYS A 312 -14.48 -74.71 -29.24
C LYS A 312 -13.65 -75.92 -29.64
N ARG A 313 -13.59 -76.92 -28.77
CA ARG A 313 -13.55 -78.34 -29.13
C ARG A 313 -13.90 -79.19 -27.93
#